data_AF-A0A5C6A0R4-F1
#
_entry.id   AF-A0A5C6A0R4-F1
#
_cell.length_a   1.000
_cell.length_b   1.000
_cell.length_c   1.000
_cell.angle_alpha   90.00
_cell.angle_beta   90.00
_cell.angle_gamma   90.00
#
_symmetry.space_group_name_H-M   'P 1'
#
loop_
_entity.id
_entity.type
_entity.pdbx_description
1 polymer ?
#
loop_
_entity_poly.entity_id
_entity_poly.type
_entity_poly.pdbx_seq_one_letter_code
_entity_poly.pdbx_strand_id
1 'polypeptide(L)'
;MREFIEGQLDRIGLGHNTFTAGAIELIIRTADGVLRRCRNLCLASMLEAVRASSGTTIDIDLVNRVLMQPHWQKEVDLTDF
;
A
#
# COMPACT_ATOMS: atom_id res chain seq x y z
N MET A 1 -12.70 -0.27 -5.62
CA MET A 1 -11.60 0.07 -4.68
C MET A 1 -10.70 1.17 -5.21
N ARG A 2 -10.41 1.22 -6.52
CA ARG A 2 -9.72 2.36 -7.17
C ARG A 2 -10.30 3.72 -6.80
N GLU A 3 -11.60 3.92 -7.02
CA GLU A 3 -12.31 5.16 -6.66
C GLU A 3 -12.20 5.50 -5.17
N PHE A 4 -12.13 4.49 -4.29
CA PHE A 4 -11.92 4.72 -2.86
C PHE A 4 -10.53 5.30 -2.60
N ILE A 5 -9.48 4.77 -3.23
CA ILE A 5 -8.11 5.28 -3.11
C ILE A 5 -8.03 6.71 -3.65
N GLU A 6 -8.52 6.94 -4.87
CA GLU A 6 -8.53 8.25 -5.52
C GLU A 6 -9.29 9.28 -4.68
N GLY A 7 -10.46 8.93 -4.16
CA GLY A 7 -11.22 9.80 -3.24
C GLY A 7 -10.53 10.03 -1.88
N GLN A 8 -9.67 9.13 -1.40
CA GLN A 8 -8.83 9.42 -0.23
C GLN A 8 -7.71 10.41 -0.58
N LEU A 9 -7.12 10.32 -1.77
CA LEU A 9 -6.08 11.25 -2.23
C LEU A 9 -6.63 12.66 -2.41
N ASP A 10 -7.81 12.77 -3.03
CA ASP A 10 -8.51 14.05 -3.22
C ASP A 10 -8.74 14.77 -1.88
N ARG A 11 -9.16 14.01 -0.86
CA ARG A 11 -9.41 14.55 0.50
C ARG A 11 -8.17 15.14 1.18
N ILE A 12 -6.97 14.75 0.75
CA ILE A 12 -5.71 15.25 1.31
C ILE A 12 -4.92 16.09 0.29
N GLY A 13 -5.55 16.46 -0.84
CA GLY A 13 -4.95 17.32 -1.86
C GLY A 13 -3.81 16.66 -2.64
N LEU A 14 -3.78 15.34 -2.73
CA LEU A 14 -2.79 14.60 -3.52
C LEU A 14 -3.36 14.20 -4.89
N GLY A 15 -2.49 14.23 -5.90
CA GLY A 15 -2.85 13.82 -7.26
C GLY A 15 -3.02 12.31 -7.39
N HIS A 16 -3.85 11.86 -8.33
CA HIS A 16 -4.08 10.42 -8.56
C HIS A 16 -2.83 9.69 -9.08
N ASN A 17 -1.83 10.45 -9.54
CA ASN A 17 -0.50 9.97 -9.91
C ASN A 17 0.42 9.70 -8.71
N THR A 18 -0.02 9.94 -7.46
CA THR A 18 0.75 9.56 -6.25
C THR A 18 1.06 8.06 -6.21
N PHE A 19 0.20 7.23 -6.78
CA PHE A 19 0.47 5.81 -6.98
C PHE A 19 0.57 5.51 -8.47
N THR A 20 1.57 4.72 -8.86
CA THR A 20 1.58 4.10 -10.18
C THR A 20 0.37 3.19 -10.36
N ALA A 21 -0.08 2.99 -11.60
CA ALA A 21 -1.17 2.07 -11.90
C ALA A 21 -0.88 0.66 -11.37
N GLY A 22 0.36 0.18 -11.50
CA GLY A 22 0.80 -1.12 -11.01
C GLY A 22 0.72 -1.25 -9.48
N ALA A 23 1.11 -0.20 -8.74
CA ALA A 23 0.97 -0.17 -7.29
C ALA A 23 -0.50 -0.25 -6.86
N ILE A 24 -1.39 0.49 -7.54
CA ILE A 24 -2.83 0.44 -7.25
C ILE A 24 -3.39 -0.98 -7.46
N GLU A 25 -3.08 -1.63 -8.59
CA GLU A 25 -3.58 -2.98 -8.86
C GLU A 25 -3.07 -4.00 -7.84
N LEU A 26 -1.80 -3.92 -7.44
CA LEU A 26 -1.25 -4.78 -6.39
C LEU A 26 -1.93 -4.56 -5.04
N ILE A 27 -2.18 -3.30 -4.66
CA ILE A 27 -2.90 -2.95 -3.43
C ILE A 27 -4.33 -3.51 -3.47
N ILE A 28 -5.06 -3.31 -4.57
CA ILE A 28 -6.44 -3.77 -4.72
C ILE A 28 -6.52 -5.29 -4.61
N ARG A 29 -5.66 -6.02 -5.34
CA ARG A 29 -5.58 -7.48 -5.27
C ARG A 29 -5.26 -7.98 -3.87
N THR A 30 -4.28 -7.33 -3.21
CA THR A 30 -3.85 -7.75 -1.88
C THR A 30 -4.89 -7.43 -0.80
N ALA A 31 -5.63 -6.33 -0.96
CA ALA A 31 -6.64 -5.91 -0.01
C ALA A 31 -7.88 -6.81 0.03
N ASP A 32 -8.12 -7.61 -1.02
CA ASP A 32 -9.14 -8.67 -1.05
C ASP A 32 -10.55 -8.14 -0.70
N GLY A 33 -10.94 -7.01 -1.31
CA GLY A 33 -12.22 -6.34 -1.07
C GLY A 33 -12.33 -5.56 0.25
N VAL A 34 -11.35 -5.67 1.16
CA VAL A 34 -11.42 -5.02 2.48
C VAL A 34 -10.87 -3.59 2.43
N LEU A 35 -11.75 -2.57 2.50
CA LEU A 35 -11.36 -1.15 2.43
C LEU A 35 -10.37 -0.73 3.52
N ARG A 36 -10.51 -1.27 4.75
CA ARG A 36 -9.57 -1.00 5.85
C ARG A 36 -8.15 -1.48 5.50
N ARG A 37 -8.06 -2.68 4.91
CA ARG A 37 -6.78 -3.27 4.48
C ARG A 37 -6.16 -2.45 3.35
N CYS A 38 -6.98 -2.06 2.37
CA CYS A 38 -6.58 -1.15 1.29
C CYS A 38 -5.99 0.16 1.82
N ARG A 39 -6.71 0.85 2.71
CA ARG A 39 -6.24 2.11 3.32
C ARG A 39 -4.92 1.92 4.07
N ASN A 40 -4.82 0.85 4.86
CA ASN A 40 -3.63 0.56 5.64
C ASN A 40 -2.42 0.26 4.73
N LEU A 41 -2.62 -0.44 3.62
CA LEU A 41 -1.57 -0.67 2.61
C LEU A 41 -1.12 0.65 1.99
N CYS A 42 -2.05 1.49 1.52
CA CYS A 42 -1.71 2.80 0.95
C CYS A 42 -0.88 3.65 1.91
N LEU A 43 -1.29 3.72 3.18
CA LEU A 43 -0.57 4.48 4.22
C LEU A 43 0.81 3.90 4.50
N ALA A 44 0.92 2.58 4.65
CA ALA A 44 2.20 1.92 4.87
C ALA A 44 3.15 2.15 3.68
N SER A 45 2.66 2.11 2.44
CA SER A 45 3.47 2.39 1.25
C SER A 45 3.90 3.86 1.16
N MET A 46 3.05 4.82 1.56
CA MET A 46 3.44 6.23 1.67
C MET A 46 4.55 6.44 2.71
N LEU A 47 4.45 5.78 3.87
CA LEU A 47 5.49 5.83 4.91
C LEU A 47 6.80 5.19 4.43
N GLU A 48 6.72 4.06 3.74
CA GLU A 48 7.87 3.38 3.15
C GLU A 48 8.58 4.24 2.10
N ALA A 49 7.83 4.99 1.28
CA ALA A 49 8.39 5.93 0.30
C ALA A 49 9.25 7.02 0.98
N VAL A 50 8.76 7.56 2.10
CA VAL A 50 9.51 8.54 2.91
C VAL A 50 10.74 7.89 3.53
N ARG A 51 10.59 6.70 4.12
CA ARG A 51 11.70 5.96 4.76
C ARG A 51 12.82 5.61 3.78
N ALA A 52 12.45 5.26 2.55
CA ALA A 52 13.38 4.90 1.47
C ALA A 52 13.87 6.10 0.65
N SER A 53 13.45 7.34 0.99
CA SER A 53 13.76 8.56 0.24
C SER A 53 13.49 8.43 -1.27
N SER A 54 12.42 7.72 -1.64
CA SER A 54 12.13 7.33 -3.04
C SER A 54 11.27 8.34 -3.81
N GLY A 55 11.16 9.57 -3.29
CA GLY A 55 10.37 10.63 -3.91
C GLY A 55 8.87 10.55 -3.57
N THR A 56 8.04 11.07 -4.46
CA THR A 56 6.60 11.32 -4.21
C THR A 56 5.67 10.33 -4.93
N THR A 57 6.21 9.42 -5.74
CA THR A 57 5.43 8.44 -6.52
C THR A 57 5.66 7.05 -5.95
N ILE A 58 4.58 6.34 -5.64
CA ILE A 58 4.61 5.00 -5.08
C ILE A 58 4.48 3.97 -6.20
N ASP A 59 5.52 3.16 -6.34
CA ASP A 59 5.61 2.07 -7.31
C ASP A 59 5.37 0.69 -6.67
N ILE A 60 5.45 -0.35 -7.50
CA ILE A 60 5.28 -1.74 -7.09
C ILE A 60 6.35 -2.14 -6.06
N ASP A 61 7.58 -1.62 -6.16
CA ASP A 61 8.69 -2.03 -5.29
C ASP A 61 8.47 -1.56 -3.85
N LEU A 62 7.98 -0.33 -3.67
CA LEU A 62 7.60 0.18 -2.35
C LEU A 62 6.45 -0.62 -1.73
N VAL A 63 5.45 -1.00 -2.53
CA VAL A 63 4.34 -1.84 -2.05
C VAL A 63 4.86 -3.23 -1.65
N ASN A 64 5.72 -3.85 -2.47
CA ASN A 64 6.31 -5.16 -2.16
C ASN A 64 7.14 -5.12 -0.87
N ARG A 65 7.93 -4.06 -0.63
CA ARG A 65 8.67 -3.89 0.63
C ARG A 65 7.75 -3.88 1.84
N VAL A 66 6.58 -3.25 1.73
CA VAL A 66 5.56 -3.26 2.79
C VAL A 66 4.99 -4.67 2.99
N LEU A 67 4.65 -5.37 1.90
CA LEU A 67 4.08 -6.72 1.96
C LEU A 67 5.04 -7.76 2.54
N MET A 68 6.35 -7.53 2.44
CA MET A 68 7.37 -8.36 3.07
C MET A 68 7.46 -8.18 4.60
N GLN A 69 6.82 -7.15 5.17
CA GLN A 69 6.87 -6.93 6.62
C GLN A 69 6.03 -7.99 7.36
N PRO A 70 6.47 -8.47 8.55
CA PRO A 70 5.85 -9.63 9.20
C PRO A 70 4.34 -9.51 9.46
N HIS A 71 3.86 -8.31 9.79
CA HIS A 71 2.44 -8.06 10.09
C HIS A 71 1.53 -8.04 8.86
N TRP A 72 2.09 -8.04 7.64
CA TRP A 72 1.34 -8.17 6.39
C TRP A 72 1.33 -9.59 5.84
N GLN A 73 2.21 -10.46 6.35
CA GLN A 73 2.26 -11.87 5.98
C GLN A 73 1.12 -12.62 6.69
N LYS A 74 0.32 -13.37 5.92
CA LYS A 74 -0.82 -14.14 6.45
C LYS A 74 -0.40 -15.43 7.16
N GLU A 75 0.78 -15.94 6.85
CA GLU A 75 1.37 -17.13 7.46
C GLU A 75 2.68 -16.71 8.13
N VAL A 76 2.60 -16.41 9.43
CA VAL A 76 3.76 -16.61 10.28
C VAL A 76 3.59 -18.04 10.76
N ASP A 77 4.38 -18.97 10.22
CA ASP A 77 4.59 -20.23 10.91
C ASP A 77 5.14 -19.85 12.29
N LEU A 78 4.28 -19.93 13.32
CA LEU A 78 4.72 -19.88 14.71
C LEU A 78 5.53 -21.15 14.93
N THR A 79 6.78 -21.18 14.49
CA THR A 79 7.74 -22.20 14.91
C THR A 79 8.03 -21.98 16.38
N ASP A 80 7.32 -22.76 17.19
CA ASP A 80 7.63 -23.26 18.54
C ASP A 80 8.20 -22.26 19.56
N PHE A 81 7.42 -22.02 20.63
CA PHE A 81 7.90 -21.53 21.93
C PHE A 81 8.28 -22.70 22.84
#